data_AF-A0A4S2F1G6-F1
#
_entry.id   AF-A0A4S2F1G6-F1
#
_cell.length_a   1.000
_cell.length_b   1.000
_cell.length_c   1.000
_cell.angle_alpha   90.00
_cell.angle_beta   90.00
_cell.angle_gamma   90.00
#
_symmetry.space_group_name_H-M   'P 1'
#
loop_
_entity.id
_entity.type
_entity.pdbx_description
1 polymer ?
#
loop_
_entity_poly.entity_id
_entity_poly.type
_entity_poly.pdbx_seq_one_letter_code
_entity_poly.pdbx_strand_id
1 'polypeptide(L)'
;MLDEWGADILQAHGDPSPRVLWKCSLEGFDQYKKNLDEEADPVRGRAEAHTRFCMDMDRNRLVGAVQLRFPPPSISLEGCSHIGDGVRPTDRGKGYGTAMIGLALEEYRKCGFSEVMMVCRANNAASAKTIVRNGGVLLGMFEEDAKLMRRYRIKL
;
A
#
# COMPACT_ATOMS: atom_id res chain seq x y z
N MET A 1 13.68 4.52 -9.71
CA MET A 1 12.32 4.00 -9.42
C MET A 1 11.35 5.15 -9.21
N LEU A 2 11.65 6.07 -8.27
CA LEU A 2 10.76 7.15 -7.89
C LEU A 2 10.59 8.21 -8.98
N ASP A 3 11.62 8.51 -9.79
CA ASP A 3 11.48 9.47 -10.91
C ASP A 3 10.46 8.99 -11.96
N GLU A 4 10.57 7.74 -12.37
CA GLU A 4 9.61 7.12 -13.31
C GLU A 4 8.20 7.14 -12.74
N TRP A 5 8.06 6.80 -11.47
CA TRP A 5 6.76 6.72 -10.83
C TRP A 5 6.16 8.12 -10.58
N GLY A 6 7.00 9.11 -10.25
CA GLY A 6 6.60 10.52 -10.18
C GLY A 6 6.13 11.05 -11.53
N ALA A 7 6.83 10.72 -12.62
CA ALA A 7 6.41 11.07 -13.97
C ALA A 7 5.04 10.44 -14.33
N ASP A 8 4.80 9.18 -13.99
CA ASP A 8 3.51 8.50 -14.19
C ASP A 8 2.36 9.16 -13.39
N ILE A 9 2.62 9.59 -12.15
CA ILE A 9 1.64 10.32 -11.35
C ILE A 9 1.28 11.66 -12.00
N LEU A 10 2.28 12.42 -12.45
CA LEU A 10 2.09 13.74 -13.04
C LEU A 10 1.46 13.70 -14.44
N GLN A 11 1.87 12.73 -15.27
CA GLN A 11 1.51 12.69 -16.69
C GLN A 11 0.31 11.78 -16.99
N ALA A 12 0.19 10.66 -16.27
CA ALA A 12 -0.84 9.65 -16.51
C ALA A 12 -1.89 9.58 -15.38
N HIS A 13 -1.83 10.50 -14.42
CA HIS A 13 -2.70 10.52 -13.23
C HIS A 13 -2.67 9.19 -12.46
N GLY A 14 -1.50 8.55 -12.43
CA GLY A 14 -1.26 7.31 -11.70
C GLY A 14 -1.59 7.44 -10.21
N ASP A 15 -1.93 6.31 -9.59
CA ASP A 15 -2.18 6.29 -8.15
C ASP A 15 -0.85 6.50 -7.38
N PRO A 16 -0.79 7.45 -6.45
CA PRO A 16 0.43 7.74 -5.69
C PRO A 16 0.64 6.79 -4.50
N SER A 17 -0.07 5.67 -4.42
CA SER A 17 0.13 4.69 -3.33
C SER A 17 1.45 3.92 -3.47
N PRO A 18 2.19 3.68 -2.38
CA PRO A 18 1.95 4.21 -1.05
C PRO A 18 2.32 5.71 -0.96
N ARG A 19 1.38 6.53 -0.46
CA ARG A 19 1.49 8.00 -0.46
C ARG A 19 2.70 8.54 0.31
N VAL A 20 3.20 7.77 1.27
CA VAL A 20 4.36 8.13 2.10
C VAL A 20 5.62 8.38 1.28
N LEU A 21 5.77 7.73 0.13
CA LEU A 21 6.93 7.93 -0.77
C LEU A 21 7.03 9.36 -1.30
N TRP A 22 5.94 10.12 -1.24
CA TRP A 22 5.82 11.46 -1.82
C TRP A 22 5.64 12.56 -0.77
N LYS A 23 5.69 12.22 0.53
CA LYS A 23 5.51 13.20 1.62
C LYS A 23 6.71 14.12 1.82
N CYS A 24 7.91 13.67 1.45
CA CYS A 24 9.15 14.42 1.62
C CYS A 24 10.06 14.27 0.40
N SER A 25 10.90 15.28 0.17
CA SER A 25 11.88 15.28 -0.93
C SER A 25 12.95 14.21 -0.73
N LEU A 26 13.42 13.64 -1.84
CA LEU A 26 14.56 12.72 -1.88
C LEU A 26 15.92 13.43 -1.77
N GLU A 27 15.97 14.75 -1.97
CA GLU A 27 17.22 15.53 -1.94
C GLU A 27 17.94 15.48 -0.58
N GLY A 28 17.21 15.15 0.50
CA GLY A 28 17.77 14.84 1.81
C GLY A 28 17.52 13.40 2.19
N PHE A 29 18.35 12.45 1.72
CA PHE A 29 18.11 11.00 1.88
C PHE A 29 17.89 10.57 3.34
N ASP A 30 18.67 11.09 4.28
CA ASP A 30 18.49 10.76 5.71
C ASP A 30 17.14 11.24 6.25
N GLN A 31 16.71 12.43 5.84
CA GLN A 31 15.41 12.97 6.20
C GLN A 31 14.31 12.16 5.52
N TYR A 32 14.45 11.83 4.23
CA TYR A 32 13.52 10.98 3.51
C TYR A 32 13.33 9.65 4.24
N LYS A 33 14.42 8.98 4.58
CA LYS A 33 14.42 7.71 5.32
C LYS A 33 13.68 7.82 6.65
N LYS A 34 13.87 8.90 7.40
CA LYS A 34 13.17 9.15 8.68
C LYS A 34 11.66 9.32 8.53
N ASN A 35 11.16 9.71 7.36
CA ASN A 35 9.74 9.95 7.11
C ASN A 35 9.04 8.80 6.34
N LEU A 36 9.76 7.72 6.04
CA LEU A 36 9.20 6.53 5.41
C LEU A 36 8.34 5.70 6.37
N ASP A 37 8.73 5.69 7.64
CA ASP A 37 7.98 5.04 8.70
C ASP A 37 7.24 6.12 9.50
N GLU A 38 6.06 5.77 10.02
CA GLU A 38 5.23 6.67 10.80
C GLU A 38 5.04 6.09 12.19
N GLU A 39 5.28 6.91 13.21
CA GLU A 39 4.92 6.56 14.58
C GLU A 39 3.41 6.66 14.78
N ALA A 40 2.88 5.83 15.69
CA ALA A 40 1.48 5.94 16.09
C ALA A 40 1.19 7.31 16.72
N ASP A 41 0.10 7.95 16.29
CA ASP A 41 -0.39 9.20 16.89
C ASP A 41 -1.89 9.04 17.13
N PRO A 42 -2.29 8.54 18.33
CA PRO A 42 -3.67 8.31 18.68
C PRO A 42 -4.53 9.57 18.66
N VAL A 43 -3.94 10.73 18.99
CA VAL A 43 -4.63 12.03 19.02
C VAL A 43 -5.07 12.43 17.61
N ARG A 44 -4.25 12.13 16.61
CA ARG A 44 -4.54 12.40 15.19
C ARG A 44 -5.08 11.19 14.43
N GLY A 45 -5.41 10.11 15.14
CA GLY A 45 -5.93 8.88 14.53
C GLY A 45 -4.97 8.21 13.55
N ARG A 46 -3.65 8.34 13.74
CA ARG A 46 -2.65 7.67 12.89
C ARG A 46 -2.16 6.37 13.54
N ALA A 47 -2.15 5.32 12.74
CA ALA A 47 -1.51 4.05 13.06
C ALA A 47 0.01 4.16 12.93
N GLU A 48 0.74 3.33 13.68
CA GLU A 48 2.13 3.02 13.35
C GLU A 48 2.19 2.44 11.94
N ALA A 49 3.19 2.83 11.16
CA ALA A 49 3.35 2.35 9.80
C ALA A 49 4.82 2.16 9.42
N HIS A 50 5.06 1.12 8.63
CA HIS A 50 6.38 0.76 8.13
C HIS A 50 6.38 0.67 6.61
N THR A 51 7.30 1.35 5.96
CA THR A 51 7.49 1.25 4.51
C THR A 51 8.54 0.20 4.18
N ARG A 52 8.23 -0.66 3.21
CA ARG A 52 9.14 -1.67 2.67
C ARG A 52 9.19 -1.54 1.16
N PHE A 53 10.38 -1.72 0.59
CA PHE A 53 10.56 -1.77 -0.86
C PHE A 53 10.72 -3.21 -1.31
N CYS A 54 10.17 -3.52 -2.48
CA CYS A 54 10.33 -4.83 -3.11
C CYS A 54 11.48 -4.78 -4.12
N MET A 55 12.45 -5.68 -3.94
CA MET A 55 13.60 -5.84 -4.82
C MET A 55 13.41 -7.11 -5.65
N ASP A 56 13.51 -6.97 -6.96
CA ASP A 56 13.77 -8.10 -7.85
C ASP A 56 15.28 -8.39 -7.80
N MET A 57 15.64 -9.53 -7.21
CA MET A 57 17.03 -9.90 -6.96
C MET A 57 17.78 -10.27 -8.25
N ASP A 58 17.10 -10.92 -9.20
CA ASP A 58 17.70 -11.34 -10.48
C ASP A 58 18.05 -10.12 -11.35
N ARG A 59 17.19 -9.10 -11.32
CA ARG A 59 17.38 -7.85 -12.07
C ARG A 59 18.09 -6.77 -11.26
N ASN A 60 18.40 -7.04 -9.98
CA ASN A 60 18.92 -6.09 -9.00
C ASN A 60 18.19 -4.73 -9.04
N ARG A 61 16.86 -4.78 -8.92
CA ARG A 61 16.00 -3.62 -9.19
C ARG A 61 14.82 -3.50 -8.24
N LEU A 62 14.61 -2.30 -7.71
CA LEU A 62 13.38 -1.99 -6.96
C LEU A 62 12.18 -1.93 -7.90
N VAL A 63 11.17 -2.74 -7.63
CA VAL A 63 9.98 -2.95 -8.49
C VAL A 63 8.69 -2.40 -7.88
N GLY A 64 8.71 -2.02 -6.60
CA GLY A 64 7.52 -1.50 -5.92
C GLY A 64 7.80 -1.23 -4.45
N ALA A 65 6.77 -0.77 -3.76
CA ALA A 65 6.81 -0.55 -2.33
C ALA A 65 5.45 -0.84 -1.70
N VAL A 66 5.48 -1.15 -0.41
CA VAL A 66 4.30 -1.30 0.45
C VAL A 66 4.48 -0.44 1.70
N GLN A 67 3.40 0.15 2.17
CA GLN A 67 3.29 0.69 3.52
C GLN A 67 2.37 -0.24 4.32
N LEU A 68 2.92 -0.82 5.38
CA LEU A 68 2.22 -1.67 6.34
C LEU A 68 1.77 -0.79 7.50
N ARG A 69 0.48 -0.76 7.79
CA ARG A 69 -0.13 0.04 8.87
C ARG A 69 -0.66 -0.88 9.96
N PHE A 70 -0.42 -0.51 11.21
CA PHE A 70 -0.78 -1.28 12.42
C PHE A 70 -1.74 -0.45 13.28
N PRO A 71 -3.00 -0.30 12.85
CA PRO A 71 -3.98 0.48 13.60
C PRO A 71 -4.31 -0.22 14.93
N PRO A 72 -4.33 0.49 16.07
CA PRO A 72 -4.87 -0.06 17.30
C PRO A 72 -6.38 -0.31 17.15
N PRO A 73 -6.97 -1.20 17.97
CA PRO A 73 -8.40 -1.55 17.89
C PRO A 73 -9.36 -0.38 18.00
N SER A 74 -8.92 0.75 18.58
CA SER A 74 -9.70 1.97 18.75
C SER A 74 -9.84 2.81 17.47
N ILE A 75 -9.06 2.54 16.42
CA ILE A 75 -9.16 3.24 15.15
C ILE A 75 -10.14 2.50 14.24
N SER A 76 -11.21 3.18 13.83
CA SER A 76 -12.14 2.67 12.82
C SER A 76 -11.39 2.39 11.52
N LEU A 77 -11.61 1.20 10.95
CA LEU A 77 -11.12 0.82 9.63
C LEU A 77 -12.08 1.24 8.51
N GLU A 78 -13.11 2.04 8.82
CA GLU A 78 -13.93 2.67 7.79
C GLU A 78 -13.06 3.66 6.98
N GLY A 79 -12.72 3.27 5.76
CA GLY A 79 -11.81 4.02 4.88
C GLY A 79 -10.33 3.60 4.95
N CYS A 80 -9.90 2.92 6.02
CA CYS A 80 -8.47 2.62 6.21
C CYS A 80 -8.07 1.23 5.67
N SER A 81 -6.95 1.16 4.95
CA SER A 81 -6.30 -0.11 4.61
C SER A 81 -5.11 -0.38 5.53
N HIS A 82 -4.87 -1.65 5.81
CA HIS A 82 -3.64 -2.11 6.46
C HIS A 82 -2.46 -1.98 5.50
N ILE A 83 -2.68 -2.32 4.23
CA ILE A 83 -1.65 -2.33 3.19
C ILE A 83 -1.96 -1.23 2.18
N GLY A 84 -1.00 -0.34 1.96
CA GLY A 84 -0.95 0.51 0.78
C GLY A 84 0.19 0.04 -0.12
N ASP A 85 -0.11 -0.46 -1.31
CA ASP A 85 0.89 -0.97 -2.24
C ASP A 85 0.97 -0.15 -3.53
N GLY A 86 2.09 -0.28 -4.22
CA GLY A 86 2.22 0.22 -5.56
C GLY A 86 3.41 -0.38 -6.30
N VAL A 87 3.19 -0.61 -7.59
CA VAL A 87 4.18 -1.20 -8.49
C VAL A 87 4.72 -0.11 -9.41
N ARG A 88 6.04 -0.11 -9.56
CA ARG A 88 6.77 0.72 -10.51
C ARG A 88 6.15 0.61 -11.91
N PRO A 89 5.86 1.72 -12.62
CA PRO A 89 5.08 1.71 -13.86
C PRO A 89 5.51 0.67 -14.91
N THR A 90 6.81 0.61 -15.23
CA THR A 90 7.39 -0.31 -16.23
C THR A 90 7.48 -1.77 -15.76
N ASP A 91 7.09 -2.05 -14.52
CA ASP A 91 7.07 -3.38 -13.92
C ASP A 91 5.63 -3.84 -13.59
N ARG A 92 4.61 -3.03 -13.91
CA ARG A 92 3.20 -3.42 -13.81
C ARG A 92 2.86 -4.59 -14.73
N GLY A 93 1.86 -5.37 -14.35
CA GLY A 93 1.39 -6.54 -15.13
C GLY A 93 2.26 -7.79 -15.02
N LYS A 94 3.40 -7.74 -14.32
CA LYS A 94 4.35 -8.86 -14.18
C LYS A 94 4.18 -9.70 -12.91
N GLY A 95 3.12 -9.44 -12.13
CA GLY A 95 2.82 -10.19 -10.90
C GLY A 95 3.41 -9.62 -9.61
N TYR A 96 4.29 -8.60 -9.67
CA TYR A 96 4.91 -8.03 -8.46
C TYR A 96 3.90 -7.52 -7.42
N GLY A 97 2.79 -6.90 -7.84
CA GLY A 97 1.75 -6.47 -6.89
C GLY A 97 1.19 -7.64 -6.08
N THR A 98 1.00 -8.80 -6.70
CA THR A 98 0.49 -10.00 -6.02
C THR A 98 1.53 -10.53 -5.03
N ALA A 99 2.79 -10.61 -5.44
CA ALA A 99 3.89 -11.05 -4.59
C ALA A 99 4.13 -10.11 -3.40
N MET A 100 4.09 -8.80 -3.62
CA MET A 100 4.28 -7.80 -2.56
C MET A 100 3.18 -7.89 -1.49
N ILE A 101 1.91 -8.05 -1.89
CA ILE A 101 0.83 -8.26 -0.92
C ILE A 101 1.05 -9.59 -0.18
N GLY A 102 1.42 -10.68 -0.87
CA GLY A 102 1.72 -11.96 -0.22
C GLY A 102 2.77 -11.84 0.88
N LEU A 103 3.90 -11.18 0.60
CA LEU A 103 4.96 -10.90 1.57
C LEU A 103 4.47 -10.01 2.72
N ALA A 104 3.66 -8.99 2.43
CA ALA A 104 3.07 -8.13 3.46
C ALA A 104 2.16 -8.94 4.42
N LEU A 105 1.36 -9.87 3.90
CA LEU A 105 0.50 -10.74 4.72
C LEU A 105 1.32 -11.65 5.65
N GLU A 106 2.50 -12.12 5.23
CA GLU A 106 3.42 -12.87 6.09
C GLU A 106 3.92 -12.03 7.28
N GLU A 107 4.19 -10.74 7.08
CA GLU A 107 4.55 -9.84 8.18
C GLU A 107 3.39 -9.68 9.17
N TYR A 108 2.16 -9.49 8.69
CA TYR A 108 1.00 -9.42 9.58
C TYR A 108 0.76 -10.72 10.36
N ARG A 109 1.01 -11.90 9.76
CA ARG A 109 0.96 -13.19 10.48
C ARG A 109 1.96 -13.23 11.63
N LYS A 110 3.20 -12.78 11.40
CA LYS A 110 4.24 -12.72 12.44
C LYS A 110 3.84 -11.78 13.59
N CYS A 111 3.09 -10.73 13.29
CA CYS A 111 2.56 -9.79 14.28
C CYS A 111 1.26 -10.27 14.96
N GLY A 112 0.76 -11.48 14.66
CA GLY A 112 -0.41 -12.05 15.32
C GLY A 112 -1.77 -11.57 14.82
N PHE A 113 -1.83 -10.94 13.64
CA PHE A 113 -3.11 -10.57 13.02
C PHE A 113 -3.84 -11.83 12.52
N SER A 114 -5.17 -11.80 12.60
CA SER A 114 -6.04 -12.85 12.07
C SER A 114 -6.67 -12.48 10.71
N GLU A 115 -6.75 -11.18 10.42
CA GLU A 115 -7.20 -10.66 9.15
C GLU A 115 -6.64 -9.25 8.90
N VAL A 116 -6.63 -8.86 7.63
CA VAL A 116 -6.31 -7.50 7.20
C VAL A 116 -7.37 -6.96 6.25
N MET A 117 -7.48 -5.63 6.24
CA MET A 117 -8.34 -4.87 5.35
C MET A 117 -7.54 -4.19 4.26
N MET A 118 -8.03 -4.27 3.02
CA MET A 118 -7.48 -3.55 1.87
C MET A 118 -8.58 -2.78 1.15
N VAL A 119 -8.22 -1.62 0.61
CA VAL A 119 -9.14 -0.74 -0.11
C VAL A 119 -8.52 -0.38 -1.46
N CYS A 120 -9.32 -0.39 -2.52
CA CYS A 120 -8.92 0.15 -3.83
C CYS A 120 -10.06 0.92 -4.48
N ARG A 121 -9.76 1.80 -5.45
CA ARG A 121 -10.80 2.44 -6.26
C ARG A 121 -11.61 1.40 -7.02
N ALA A 122 -12.91 1.64 -7.19
CA ALA A 122 -13.82 0.73 -7.88
C ALA A 122 -13.48 0.56 -9.37
N ASN A 123 -12.90 1.59 -10.00
CA ASN A 123 -12.42 1.54 -11.38
C ASN A 123 -11.01 0.92 -11.52
N ASN A 124 -10.32 0.63 -10.41
CA ASN A 124 -8.99 -0.01 -10.44
C ASN A 124 -9.13 -1.55 -10.43
N ALA A 125 -9.47 -2.09 -11.61
CA ALA A 125 -9.63 -3.54 -11.79
C ALA A 125 -8.33 -4.32 -11.54
N ALA A 126 -7.16 -3.71 -11.75
CA ALA A 126 -5.87 -4.34 -11.51
C ALA A 126 -5.65 -4.61 -10.02
N SER A 127 -5.78 -3.60 -9.16
CA SER A 127 -5.66 -3.78 -7.70
C SER A 127 -6.73 -4.72 -7.16
N ALA A 128 -7.97 -4.64 -7.64
CA ALA A 128 -9.02 -5.58 -7.26
C ALA A 128 -8.63 -7.04 -7.54
N LYS A 129 -8.09 -7.33 -8.74
CA LYS A 129 -7.59 -8.68 -9.08
C LYS A 129 -6.42 -9.10 -8.20
N THR A 130 -5.49 -8.20 -7.91
CA THR A 130 -4.34 -8.46 -7.04
C THR A 130 -4.77 -8.82 -5.61
N ILE A 131 -5.73 -8.08 -5.05
CA ILE A 131 -6.28 -8.32 -3.72
C ILE A 131 -7.00 -9.67 -3.67
N VAL A 132 -7.86 -9.95 -4.66
CA VAL A 132 -8.60 -11.23 -4.74
C VAL A 132 -7.66 -12.43 -4.88
N ARG A 133 -6.57 -12.31 -5.66
CA ARG A 133 -5.54 -13.37 -5.78
C ARG A 133 -4.84 -13.69 -4.46
N ASN A 134 -4.82 -12.74 -3.53
CA ASN A 134 -4.28 -12.93 -2.18
C ASN A 134 -5.35 -13.36 -1.16
N GLY A 135 -6.52 -13.82 -1.60
CA GLY A 135 -7.60 -14.29 -0.73
C GLY A 135 -8.55 -13.19 -0.26
N GLY A 136 -8.50 -12.00 -0.88
CA GLY A 136 -9.39 -10.90 -0.55
C GLY A 136 -10.85 -11.17 -0.92
N VAL A 137 -11.72 -11.11 0.08
CA VAL A 137 -13.18 -11.19 -0.07
C VAL A 137 -13.76 -9.77 -0.02
N LEU A 138 -14.53 -9.39 -1.05
CA LEU A 138 -15.20 -8.09 -1.10
C LEU A 138 -16.25 -8.00 0.02
N LEU A 139 -16.12 -6.99 0.88
CA LEU A 139 -17.10 -6.70 1.93
C LEU A 139 -18.17 -5.70 1.47
N GLY A 140 -17.84 -4.85 0.49
CA GLY A 140 -18.75 -3.83 0.01
C GLY A 140 -18.02 -2.66 -0.63
N MET A 141 -18.79 -1.61 -0.92
CA MET A 141 -18.34 -0.39 -1.56
C MET A 141 -18.77 0.81 -0.73
N PHE A 142 -17.98 1.87 -0.76
CA PHE A 142 -18.26 3.12 -0.06
C PHE A 142 -17.66 4.29 -0.84
N GLU A 143 -18.13 5.51 -0.59
CA GLU A 143 -17.56 6.71 -1.19
C GLU A 143 -16.56 7.36 -0.24
N GLU A 144 -15.42 7.77 -0.79
CA GLU A 144 -14.37 8.53 -0.10
C GLU A 144 -13.80 9.54 -1.09
N ASP A 145 -13.74 10.82 -0.72
CA ASP A 145 -13.27 11.91 -1.59
C ASP A 145 -13.92 11.93 -2.99
N ALA A 146 -15.25 11.75 -3.03
CA ALA A 146 -16.04 11.63 -4.28
C ALA A 146 -15.59 10.49 -5.22
N LYS A 147 -14.89 9.49 -4.67
CA LYS A 147 -14.46 8.29 -5.39
C LYS A 147 -15.12 7.08 -4.78
N LEU A 148 -15.65 6.22 -5.66
CA LEU A 148 -16.19 4.95 -5.25
C LEU A 148 -15.05 3.96 -4.97
N MET A 149 -15.03 3.42 -3.76
CA MET A 149 -14.01 2.53 -3.24
C MET A 149 -14.58 1.12 -3.01
N ARG A 150 -13.73 0.10 -3.12
CA ARG A 150 -14.01 -1.30 -2.81
C ARG A 150 -13.22 -1.71 -1.59
N ARG A 151 -13.89 -2.28 -0.60
CA ARG A 151 -13.28 -2.78 0.64
C ARG A 151 -13.21 -4.29 0.63
N TYR A 152 -12.03 -4.83 0.89
CA TYR A 152 -11.77 -6.25 0.95
C TYR A 152 -11.21 -6.64 2.31
N ARG A 153 -11.49 -7.87 2.70
CA ARG A 153 -10.93 -8.53 3.86
C ARG A 153 -10.14 -9.75 3.43
N ILE A 154 -8.93 -9.90 3.94
CA ILE A 154 -8.08 -11.07 3.74
C ILE A 154 -7.89 -11.72 5.11
N LYS A 155 -8.31 -12.99 5.24
CA LYS A 155 -7.99 -13.78 6.44
C LYS A 155 -6.55 -14.29 6.33
N LEU A 156 -5.83 -14.30 7.45
CA LEU A 156 -4.42 -14.68 7.52
C LEU A 156 -4.20 -16.14 7.89
#